data_AF-A0A1Y1CHI5-F1
#
_entry.id   AF-A0A1Y1CHI5-F1
#
_cell.length_a   1.000
_cell.length_b   1.000
_cell.length_c   1.000
_cell.angle_alpha   90.00
_cell.angle_beta   90.00
_cell.angle_gamma   90.00
#
_symmetry.space_group_name_H-M   'P 1'
#
loop_
_entity.id
_entity.type
_entity.pdbx_description
1 polymer ?
#
loop_
_entity_poly.entity_id
_entity_poly.type
_entity_poly.pdbx_seq_one_letter_code
_entity_poly.pdbx_strand_id
1 'polypeptide(L)'
;MKTSLLTIFLSLFFLFGAFSQEEQHDDSFIVSGKIINSESMEGVSFANIHLYQTYWGIVCDSAGFFHLRVHPDQKLRISALGFQEQIVNITPPKVEEEEIFMEIFMEKSSILLDEVSIYSLGTWSQFKEKFIKTDLPPDENIASTFDFGNLNLAQAEANSLNRQGFGFNVLDGINAIRSIGKKRRDGKRIVPMTDWQLRILQKKYNKEVVGELTHESGFRLELLMEYINTNQKFTYQTSEMYIGVRIKQLYNDFIQEKPEDVNNLSFIDSLGTVRNHLRP
;
A
#
# COMPACT_ATOMS: atom_id res chain seq x y z
N MET A 1 53.95 42.47 -2.29
CA MET A 1 52.53 42.53 -2.75
C MET A 1 51.90 41.18 -3.11
N LYS A 2 52.66 40.05 -3.21
CA LYS A 2 52.08 38.74 -3.55
C LYS A 2 51.48 37.98 -2.35
N THR A 3 52.01 38.19 -1.14
CA THR A 3 51.53 37.56 0.11
C THR A 3 50.17 38.12 0.58
N SER A 4 49.85 39.37 0.22
CA SER A 4 48.58 40.02 0.58
C SER A 4 47.36 39.47 -0.15
N LEU A 5 47.55 38.83 -1.31
CA LEU A 5 46.43 38.30 -2.11
C LEU A 5 46.02 36.90 -1.63
N LEU A 6 47.00 36.13 -1.14
CA LEU A 6 46.80 34.80 -0.57
C LEU A 6 46.10 34.87 0.79
N THR A 7 46.40 35.88 1.61
CA THR A 7 45.69 36.11 2.88
C THR A 7 44.23 36.52 2.67
N ILE A 8 43.94 37.32 1.63
CA ILE A 8 42.56 37.68 1.27
C ILE A 8 41.79 36.44 0.82
N PHE A 9 42.39 35.59 -0.03
CA PHE A 9 41.77 34.36 -0.49
C PHE A 9 41.48 33.37 0.65
N LEU A 10 42.42 33.24 1.60
CA LEU A 10 42.23 32.40 2.79
C LEU A 10 41.13 32.94 3.71
N SER A 11 41.02 34.28 3.87
CA SER A 11 39.93 34.89 4.64
C SER A 11 38.56 34.72 3.98
N LEU A 12 38.52 34.74 2.64
CA LEU A 12 37.29 34.55 1.88
C LEU A 12 36.79 33.10 1.98
N PHE A 13 37.69 32.12 2.12
CA PHE A 13 37.34 30.72 2.30
C PHE A 13 36.67 30.44 3.66
N PHE A 14 37.05 31.17 4.72
CA PHE A 14 36.41 31.05 6.03
C PHE A 14 34.99 31.62 6.08
N LEU A 15 34.64 32.56 5.20
CA LEU A 15 33.30 33.16 5.14
C LEU A 15 32.25 32.23 4.49
N PHE A 16 32.66 31.24 3.69
CA PHE A 16 31.76 30.27 3.07
C PHE A 16 31.54 28.99 3.90
N GLY A 17 32.31 28.79 4.98
CA GLY A 17 32.20 27.62 5.86
C GLY A 17 31.17 27.74 6.98
N ALA A 18 30.58 28.92 7.18
CA ALA A 18 29.59 29.17 8.22
C ALA A 18 28.16 28.90 7.73
N PHE A 19 27.90 27.67 7.28
CA PHE A 19 26.52 27.17 7.32
C PHE A 19 26.25 26.80 8.78
N SER A 20 25.53 27.68 9.47
CA SER A 20 24.91 27.38 10.76
C SER A 20 24.22 26.03 10.65
N GLN A 21 24.60 25.08 11.50
CA GLN A 21 23.77 23.90 11.73
C GLN A 21 22.50 24.44 12.36
N GLU A 22 21.40 24.42 11.61
CA GLU A 22 20.08 24.60 12.18
C GLU A 22 19.92 23.45 13.17
N GLU A 23 20.00 23.78 14.47
CA GLU A 23 19.75 22.85 15.54
C GLU A 23 18.31 22.39 15.35
N GLN A 24 18.12 21.21 14.73
CA GLN A 24 16.83 20.57 14.69
C GLN A 24 16.45 20.34 16.15
N HIS A 25 15.61 21.23 16.66
CA HIS A 25 15.05 21.10 17.99
C HIS A 25 14.29 19.78 18.02
N ASP A 26 14.88 18.80 18.71
CA ASP A 26 14.27 17.48 18.88
C ASP A 26 13.15 17.64 19.92
N ASP A 27 11.93 17.84 19.44
CA ASP A 27 10.73 17.96 20.28
C ASP A 27 10.35 16.64 20.98
N SER A 28 11.20 15.61 20.92
CA SER A 28 10.94 14.34 21.61
C SER A 28 11.06 14.47 23.12
N PHE A 29 10.23 13.70 23.81
CA PHE A 29 10.23 13.59 25.27
C PHE A 29 10.10 12.13 25.68
N ILE A 30 10.44 11.83 26.93
CA ILE A 30 10.41 10.50 27.52
C ILE A 30 9.05 10.28 28.18
N VAL A 31 8.45 9.15 27.86
CA VAL A 31 7.24 8.64 28.52
C VAL A 31 7.64 7.46 29.37
N SER A 32 7.60 7.68 30.67
CA SER A 32 7.73 6.66 31.69
C SER A 32 6.35 6.23 32.14
N GLY A 33 6.16 4.96 32.47
CA GLY A 33 4.86 4.54 32.94
C GLY A 33 4.82 3.15 33.52
N LYS A 34 3.66 2.83 34.10
CA LYS A 34 3.37 1.52 34.66
C LYS A 34 2.07 0.97 34.08
N ILE A 35 2.14 -0.26 33.60
CA ILE A 35 0.97 -1.00 33.10
C ILE A 35 0.40 -1.82 34.26
N ILE A 36 -0.88 -1.62 34.54
CA ILE A 36 -1.56 -2.13 35.72
C ILE A 36 -2.80 -2.92 35.27
N ASN A 37 -3.02 -4.08 35.87
CA ASN A 37 -4.27 -4.80 35.72
C ASN A 37 -5.38 -4.07 36.48
N SER A 38 -6.43 -3.63 35.78
CA SER A 38 -7.60 -2.95 36.36
C SER A 38 -8.29 -3.72 37.48
N GLU A 39 -8.26 -5.06 37.45
CA GLU A 39 -8.91 -5.89 38.46
C GLU A 39 -8.02 -6.17 39.68
N SER A 40 -6.78 -6.64 39.46
CA SER A 40 -5.90 -7.05 40.57
C SER A 40 -5.03 -5.90 41.10
N MET A 41 -4.98 -4.77 40.41
CA MET A 41 -4.10 -3.63 40.69
C MET A 41 -2.60 -3.99 40.69
N GLU A 42 -2.23 -5.14 40.14
CA GLU A 42 -0.86 -5.60 39.98
C GLU A 42 -0.28 -5.13 38.65
N GLY A 43 1.05 -5.03 38.59
CA GLY A 43 1.75 -4.70 37.35
C GLY A 43 1.59 -5.83 36.31
N VAL A 44 1.28 -5.46 35.07
CA VAL A 44 1.21 -6.42 33.95
C VAL A 44 2.63 -6.65 33.44
N SER A 45 3.17 -7.85 33.66
CA SER A 45 4.52 -8.20 33.22
C SER A 45 4.60 -8.33 31.69
N PHE A 46 5.72 -7.89 31.11
CA PHE A 46 6.11 -8.10 29.70
C PHE A 46 5.05 -7.69 28.66
N ALA A 47 4.27 -6.66 28.95
CA ALA A 47 3.36 -6.06 27.98
C ALA A 47 4.15 -5.34 26.87
N ASN A 48 3.64 -5.43 25.64
CA ASN A 48 4.19 -4.77 24.46
C ASN A 48 3.62 -3.36 24.36
N ILE A 49 4.50 -2.36 24.23
CA ILE A 49 4.14 -0.96 24.00
C ILE A 49 4.73 -0.56 22.66
N HIS A 50 3.88 -0.22 21.69
CA HIS A 50 4.34 0.21 20.37
C HIS A 50 3.75 1.57 19.98
N LEU A 51 4.50 2.32 19.19
CA LEU A 51 4.00 3.54 18.57
C LEU A 51 2.93 3.16 17.54
N TYR A 52 1.75 3.74 17.67
CA TYR A 52 0.61 3.45 16.80
C TYR A 52 0.96 3.70 15.32
N GLN A 53 0.55 2.78 14.44
CA GLN A 53 0.86 2.78 13.00
C GLN A 53 2.35 2.64 12.65
N THR A 54 3.19 2.18 13.57
CA THR A 54 4.59 1.87 13.30
C THR A 54 4.96 0.46 13.78
N TYR A 55 6.13 -0.01 13.36
CA TYR A 55 6.71 -1.28 13.83
C TYR A 55 7.66 -1.11 15.02
N TRP A 56 7.78 0.10 15.58
CA TRP A 56 8.72 0.40 16.64
C TRP A 56 8.02 0.43 18.01
N GLY A 57 8.69 -0.12 19.02
CA GLY A 57 8.15 -0.25 20.36
C GLY A 57 9.14 -0.90 21.32
N ILE A 58 8.70 -1.07 22.56
CA ILE A 58 9.43 -1.69 23.66
C ILE A 58 8.54 -2.68 24.40
N VAL A 59 9.14 -3.41 25.34
CA VAL A 59 8.45 -4.31 26.25
C VAL A 59 8.69 -3.83 27.68
N CYS A 60 7.66 -3.80 28.51
CA CYS A 60 7.82 -3.44 29.92
C CYS A 60 8.54 -4.53 30.72
N ASP A 61 9.03 -4.17 31.90
CA ASP A 61 9.66 -5.12 32.81
C ASP A 61 8.66 -6.10 33.46
N SER A 62 9.16 -6.92 34.40
CA SER A 62 8.34 -7.88 35.14
C SER A 62 7.37 -7.24 36.14
N ALA A 63 7.62 -5.99 36.55
CA ALA A 63 6.77 -5.22 37.45
C ALA A 63 5.79 -4.29 36.71
N GLY A 64 5.85 -4.25 35.38
CA GLY A 64 4.99 -3.47 34.50
C GLY A 64 5.53 -2.07 34.15
N PHE A 65 6.76 -1.72 34.50
CA PHE A 65 7.37 -0.42 34.21
C PHE A 65 7.99 -0.37 32.82
N PHE A 66 7.88 0.80 32.17
CA PHE A 66 8.47 1.06 30.86
C PHE A 66 8.94 2.50 30.73
N HIS A 67 9.87 2.72 29.78
CA HIS A 67 10.42 4.03 29.46
C HIS A 67 10.63 4.13 27.94
N LEU A 68 9.94 5.06 27.28
CA LEU A 68 9.92 5.18 25.81
C LEU A 68 10.08 6.65 25.39
N ARG A 69 10.98 6.94 24.46
CA ARG A 69 11.06 8.27 23.84
C ARG A 69 10.04 8.38 22.71
N VAL A 70 9.24 9.45 22.71
CA VAL A 70 8.17 9.69 21.74
C VAL A 70 8.20 11.14 21.25
N HIS A 71 7.60 11.37 20.09
CA HIS A 71 7.36 12.72 19.59
C HIS A 71 5.95 13.21 19.94
N PRO A 72 5.70 14.53 19.88
CA PRO A 72 4.35 15.08 19.98
C PRO A 72 3.41 14.43 18.96
N ASP A 73 2.13 14.33 19.30
CA ASP A 73 1.04 13.73 18.50
C ASP A 73 1.10 12.21 18.27
N GLN A 74 2.12 11.51 18.79
CA GLN A 74 2.17 10.06 18.74
C GLN A 74 1.26 9.42 19.80
N LYS A 75 0.78 8.21 19.48
CA LYS A 75 -0.07 7.40 20.36
C LYS A 75 0.61 6.09 20.67
N LEU A 76 0.36 5.55 21.86
CA LEU A 76 0.84 4.23 22.25
C LEU A 76 -0.27 3.21 22.04
N ARG A 77 0.08 2.05 21.50
CA ARG A 77 -0.79 0.88 21.47
C ARG A 77 -0.16 -0.17 22.39
N ILE A 78 -0.93 -0.58 23.38
CA ILE A 78 -0.47 -1.49 24.45
C ILE A 78 -1.20 -2.81 24.32
N SER A 79 -0.46 -3.91 24.28
CA SER A 79 -1.00 -5.26 24.20
C SER A 79 -0.26 -6.22 25.12
N ALA A 80 -1.00 -7.12 25.75
CA ALA A 80 -0.46 -8.14 26.65
C ALA A 80 -1.31 -9.42 26.54
N LEU A 81 -0.70 -10.56 26.80
CA LEU A 81 -1.41 -11.85 26.72
C LEU A 81 -2.51 -11.91 27.80
N GLY A 82 -3.75 -12.20 27.38
CA GLY A 82 -4.90 -12.28 28.28
C GLY A 82 -5.48 -10.93 28.67
N PHE A 83 -5.08 -9.84 28.00
CA PHE A 83 -5.62 -8.50 28.20
C PHE A 83 -6.18 -7.93 26.90
N GLN A 84 -7.16 -7.04 27.03
CA GLN A 84 -7.68 -6.28 25.91
C GLN A 84 -6.65 -5.23 25.47
N GLU A 85 -6.42 -5.17 24.17
CA GLU A 85 -5.56 -4.16 23.56
C GLU A 85 -6.21 -2.78 23.62
N GLN A 86 -5.39 -1.75 23.88
CA GLN A 86 -5.85 -0.37 23.95
C GLN A 86 -4.89 0.61 23.26
N ILE A 87 -5.44 1.74 22.81
CA ILE A 87 -4.68 2.86 22.25
C ILE A 87 -4.79 4.03 23.21
N VAL A 88 -3.64 4.53 23.67
CA VAL A 88 -3.54 5.62 24.62
C VAL A 88 -2.94 6.85 23.94
N ASN A 89 -3.62 7.99 24.10
CA ASN A 89 -3.12 9.28 23.63
C ASN A 89 -2.08 9.81 24.63
N ILE A 90 -0.95 10.28 24.11
CA ILE A 90 0.10 10.89 24.92
C ILE A 90 -0.16 12.40 24.96
N THR A 91 -0.23 12.98 26.16
CA THR A 91 -0.30 14.45 26.31
C THR A 91 1.12 14.96 26.52
N PRO A 92 1.63 15.86 25.66
CA PRO A 92 2.97 16.41 25.83
C PRO A 92 3.07 17.21 27.15
N PRO A 93 4.25 17.22 27.79
CA PRO A 93 4.47 18.01 29.00
C PRO A 93 4.25 19.51 28.73
N LYS A 94 3.66 20.22 29.71
CA LYS A 94 3.39 21.68 29.60
C LYS A 94 4.59 22.55 29.97
N VAL A 95 5.63 21.94 30.53
CA VAL A 95 6.83 22.56 31.09
C VAL A 95 8.04 22.03 30.30
N GLU A 96 9.21 22.66 30.41
CA GLU A 96 10.52 22.15 29.92
C GLU A 96 10.93 20.77 30.50
N GLU A 97 10.01 20.03 31.10
CA GLU A 97 10.24 18.68 31.58
C GLU A 97 10.32 17.72 30.40
N GLU A 98 11.48 17.08 30.25
CA GLU A 98 11.74 16.09 29.19
C GLU A 98 11.08 14.74 29.47
N GLU A 99 10.39 14.55 30.61
CA GLU A 99 9.84 13.28 31.05
C GLU A 99 8.42 13.42 31.61
N ILE A 100 7.53 12.51 31.23
CA ILE A 100 6.19 12.36 31.81
C ILE A 100 6.01 10.97 32.40
N PHE A 101 5.22 10.86 33.48
CA PHE A 101 4.84 9.57 34.06
C PHE A 101 3.34 9.29 33.86
N MET A 102 3.00 8.08 33.43
CA MET A 102 1.60 7.67 33.20
C MET A 102 1.29 6.27 33.74
N GLU A 103 0.09 6.12 34.32
CA GLU A 103 -0.45 4.82 34.72
C GLU A 103 -1.47 4.36 33.68
N ILE A 104 -1.29 3.13 33.19
CA ILE A 104 -2.10 2.56 32.11
C ILE A 104 -2.81 1.31 32.64
N PHE A 105 -4.13 1.38 32.74
CA PHE A 105 -4.94 0.26 33.22
C PHE A 105 -5.39 -0.63 32.06
N MET A 106 -5.12 -1.93 32.15
CA MET A 106 -5.57 -2.94 31.18
C MET A 106 -6.68 -3.81 31.77
N GLU A 107 -7.69 -4.10 30.96
CA GLU A 107 -8.76 -5.05 31.29
C GLU A 107 -8.39 -6.45 30.81
N LYS A 108 -8.68 -7.47 31.62
CA LYS A 108 -8.49 -8.86 31.19
C LYS A 108 -9.49 -9.21 30.11
N SER A 109 -9.02 -9.94 29.10
CA SER A 109 -9.86 -10.41 28.01
C SER A 109 -9.46 -11.82 27.61
N SER A 110 -10.47 -12.65 27.35
CA SER A 110 -10.31 -13.99 26.80
C SER A 110 -11.04 -14.07 25.46
N ILE A 111 -10.39 -14.68 24.48
CA ILE A 111 -10.96 -14.94 23.17
C ILE A 111 -11.37 -16.41 23.14
N LEU A 112 -12.63 -16.67 22.83
CA LEU A 112 -13.10 -18.03 22.60
C LEU A 112 -12.65 -18.45 21.20
N LEU A 113 -11.88 -19.53 21.12
CA LEU A 113 -11.44 -20.08 19.84
C LEU A 113 -12.56 -20.93 19.25
N ASP A 114 -12.74 -20.82 17.93
CA ASP A 114 -13.70 -21.65 17.22
C ASP A 114 -13.29 -23.12 17.25
N GLU A 115 -14.29 -24.00 17.33
CA GLU A 115 -14.06 -25.44 17.27
C GLU A 115 -13.54 -25.82 15.88
N VAL A 116 -12.33 -26.37 15.84
CA VAL A 116 -11.77 -26.92 14.60
C VAL A 116 -12.17 -28.39 14.49
N SER A 117 -13.01 -28.69 13.50
CA SER A 117 -13.34 -30.08 13.16
C SER A 117 -12.14 -30.78 12.53
N ILE A 118 -11.49 -31.67 13.27
CA ILE A 118 -10.37 -32.49 12.75
C ILE A 118 -10.96 -33.70 12.03
N TYR A 119 -10.86 -33.71 10.70
CA TYR A 119 -11.28 -34.85 9.88
C TYR A 119 -10.09 -35.74 9.53
N SER A 120 -10.29 -37.06 9.59
CA SER A 120 -9.35 -38.01 8.98
C SER A 120 -9.42 -37.89 7.47
N LEU A 121 -8.28 -37.59 6.83
CA LEU A 121 -8.17 -37.47 5.37
C LEU A 121 -8.32 -38.83 4.65
N GLY A 122 -8.40 -39.94 5.38
CA GLY A 122 -8.50 -41.29 4.84
C GLY A 122 -7.19 -41.75 4.20
N THR A 123 -7.27 -42.65 3.21
CA THR A 123 -6.08 -43.04 2.43
C THR A 123 -5.69 -41.96 1.43
N TRP A 124 -4.45 -41.96 0.95
CA TRP A 124 -3.97 -40.99 -0.05
C TRP A 124 -4.86 -40.88 -1.29
N SER A 125 -5.40 -42.01 -1.78
CA SER A 125 -6.31 -42.02 -2.93
C SER A 125 -7.62 -41.32 -2.63
N GLN A 126 -8.19 -41.56 -1.45
CA GLN A 126 -9.45 -40.92 -1.01
C GLN A 126 -9.25 -39.43 -0.77
N PHE A 127 -8.11 -39.03 -0.19
CA PHE A 127 -7.73 -37.63 -0.08
C PHE A 127 -7.65 -36.96 -1.45
N LYS A 128 -6.92 -37.56 -2.40
CA LYS A 128 -6.75 -37.01 -3.75
C LYS A 128 -8.08 -36.82 -4.46
N GLU A 129 -8.95 -37.82 -4.37
CA GLU A 129 -10.29 -37.75 -4.96
C GLU A 129 -11.15 -36.66 -4.31
N LYS A 130 -11.18 -36.60 -2.97
CA LYS A 130 -11.90 -35.56 -2.24
C LYS A 130 -11.36 -34.18 -2.57
N PHE A 131 -10.04 -33.98 -2.53
CA PHE A 131 -9.38 -32.71 -2.83
C PHE A 131 -9.70 -32.17 -4.22
N ILE A 132 -9.72 -33.05 -5.24
CA ILE A 132 -10.08 -32.66 -6.62
C ILE A 132 -11.57 -32.30 -6.73
N LYS A 133 -12.43 -32.97 -5.96
CA LYS A 133 -13.88 -32.78 -5.96
C LYS A 133 -14.36 -31.70 -5.00
N THR A 134 -13.50 -31.19 -4.12
CA THR A 134 -13.84 -30.13 -3.18
C THR A 134 -14.12 -28.88 -4.00
N ASP A 135 -15.37 -28.44 -3.98
CA ASP A 135 -15.73 -27.12 -4.48
C ASP A 135 -15.05 -26.09 -3.59
N LEU A 136 -14.13 -25.35 -4.19
CA LEU A 136 -13.58 -24.17 -3.54
C LEU A 136 -14.72 -23.17 -3.41
N PRO A 137 -14.81 -22.44 -2.29
CA PRO A 137 -15.63 -21.24 -2.29
C PRO A 137 -15.23 -20.40 -3.50
N PRO A 138 -16.20 -19.73 -4.17
CA PRO A 138 -15.85 -18.83 -5.27
C PRO A 138 -14.73 -17.91 -4.77
N ASP A 139 -13.64 -17.79 -5.54
CA ASP A 139 -12.52 -16.91 -5.19
C ASP A 139 -13.14 -15.53 -4.89
N GLU A 140 -13.26 -15.18 -3.62
CA GLU A 140 -13.79 -13.88 -3.23
C GLU A 140 -12.80 -12.86 -3.77
N ASN A 141 -13.31 -11.97 -4.62
CA ASN A 141 -12.53 -10.88 -5.12
C ASN A 141 -12.28 -9.93 -3.95
N ILE A 142 -11.19 -10.14 -3.19
CA ILE A 142 -10.86 -9.37 -1.98
C ILE A 142 -10.86 -7.86 -2.28
N ALA A 143 -10.55 -7.48 -3.52
CA ALA A 143 -10.57 -6.11 -3.99
C ALA A 143 -11.99 -5.50 -4.14
N SER A 144 -13.05 -6.31 -4.28
CA SER A 144 -14.44 -5.81 -4.36
C SER A 144 -14.99 -5.41 -3.00
N THR A 145 -14.65 -6.14 -1.93
CA THR A 145 -15.06 -5.84 -0.56
C THR A 145 -14.29 -4.68 0.09
N PHE A 146 -13.11 -4.33 -0.43
CA PHE A 146 -12.28 -3.30 0.16
C PHE A 146 -12.73 -1.88 -0.30
N ASP A 147 -13.23 -1.08 0.65
CA ASP A 147 -13.42 0.36 0.46
C ASP A 147 -12.07 1.06 0.56
N PHE A 148 -11.49 1.38 -0.59
CA PHE A 148 -10.17 1.97 -0.66
C PHE A 148 -10.16 3.47 -0.31
N GLY A 149 -11.29 4.19 -0.33
CA GLY A 149 -11.27 5.65 -0.17
C GLY A 149 -10.25 6.37 -1.09
N ASN A 150 -9.89 7.61 -0.74
CA ASN A 150 -8.84 8.37 -1.47
C ASN A 150 -7.44 7.93 -1.02
N LEU A 151 -6.93 6.82 -1.56
CA LEU A 151 -5.57 6.30 -1.32
C LEU A 151 -4.46 7.16 -1.94
N ASN A 152 -4.32 8.39 -1.48
CA ASN A 152 -3.14 9.21 -1.78
C ASN A 152 -1.86 8.59 -1.17
N LEU A 153 -2.00 7.81 -0.08
CA LEU A 153 -0.88 7.21 0.65
C LEU A 153 -0.26 6.02 -0.10
N ALA A 154 -1.06 5.10 -0.63
CA ALA A 154 -0.55 3.96 -1.42
C ALA A 154 0.07 4.42 -2.75
N GLN A 155 -0.45 5.49 -3.34
CA GLN A 155 0.17 6.13 -4.51
C GLN A 155 1.49 6.83 -4.15
N ALA A 156 1.57 7.49 -3.00
CA ALA A 156 2.81 8.09 -2.49
C ALA A 156 3.88 7.03 -2.20
N GLU A 157 3.50 5.86 -1.67
CA GLU A 157 4.40 4.72 -1.45
C GLU A 157 4.87 4.07 -2.76
N ALA A 158 3.99 3.87 -3.74
CA ALA A 158 4.40 3.37 -5.06
C ALA A 158 5.32 4.37 -5.79
N ASN A 159 5.06 5.67 -5.63
CA ASN A 159 5.90 6.73 -6.20
C ASN A 159 7.23 6.90 -5.44
N SER A 160 7.27 6.66 -4.14
CA SER A 160 8.51 6.70 -3.34
C SER A 160 9.41 5.50 -3.62
N LEU A 161 8.84 4.32 -3.92
CA LEU A 161 9.58 3.16 -4.41
C LEU A 161 10.16 3.39 -5.82
N ASN A 162 9.52 4.24 -6.63
CA ASN A 162 10.06 4.71 -7.91
C ASN A 162 11.03 5.90 -7.78
N ARG A 163 11.15 6.50 -6.59
CA ARG A 163 12.10 7.58 -6.33
C ARG A 163 13.44 6.96 -5.94
N GLN A 164 14.21 6.71 -6.98
CA GLN A 164 15.66 6.55 -6.99
C GLN A 164 16.32 7.37 -5.85
N GLY A 165 16.65 6.70 -4.76
CA GLY A 165 17.45 7.28 -3.68
C GLY A 165 18.85 7.62 -4.17
N PHE A 166 19.46 8.63 -3.55
CA PHE A 166 20.85 9.04 -3.76
C PHE A 166 21.81 7.88 -3.38
N GLY A 167 22.10 7.02 -4.34
CA GLY A 167 23.09 5.97 -4.24
C GLY A 167 23.91 5.94 -5.52
N PHE A 168 25.21 6.21 -5.40
CA PHE A 168 26.16 6.01 -6.49
C PHE A 168 26.14 4.51 -6.89
N ASN A 169 25.47 4.19 -8.00
CA ASN A 169 25.61 2.88 -8.62
C ASN A 169 27.02 2.76 -9.22
N VAL A 170 27.89 2.01 -8.56
CA VAL A 170 29.21 1.62 -9.10
C VAL A 170 29.07 0.94 -10.47
N LEU A 171 27.93 0.31 -10.74
CA LEU A 171 27.60 -0.30 -12.02
C LEU A 171 27.33 0.72 -13.15
N ASP A 172 26.82 1.92 -12.83
CA ASP A 172 26.58 2.98 -13.82
C ASP A 172 27.90 3.62 -14.30
N GLY A 173 28.89 3.74 -13.41
CA GLY A 173 30.23 4.20 -13.78
C GLY A 173 30.98 3.25 -14.74
N ILE A 174 30.75 1.94 -14.61
CA ILE A 174 31.37 0.92 -15.48
C ILE A 174 30.67 0.87 -16.86
N ASN A 175 29.36 1.14 -16.91
CA ASN A 175 28.61 1.16 -18.16
C ASN A 175 28.89 2.39 -19.04
N ALA A 176 29.30 3.52 -18.45
CA ALA A 176 29.72 4.71 -19.20
C ALA A 176 30.97 4.45 -20.06
N ILE A 177 31.89 3.60 -19.59
CA ILE A 177 33.14 3.25 -20.29
C ILE A 177 32.87 2.36 -21.52
N ARG A 178 31.76 1.61 -21.56
CA ARG A 178 31.39 0.74 -22.69
C ARG A 178 30.67 1.43 -23.85
N SER A 179 30.45 2.75 -23.77
CA SER A 179 29.63 3.48 -24.76
C SER A 179 30.36 4.00 -26.00
N ILE A 180 31.64 3.66 -26.19
CA ILE A 180 32.36 3.89 -27.47
C ILE A 180 31.96 2.79 -28.46
N GLY A 181 30.74 2.88 -28.98
CA GLY A 181 30.24 1.90 -29.94
C GLY A 181 28.75 2.07 -30.22
N LYS A 182 28.42 3.04 -31.08
CA LYS A 182 27.05 3.25 -31.58
C LYS A 182 26.46 1.95 -32.15
N LYS A 183 25.47 1.38 -31.48
CA LYS A 183 24.44 0.57 -32.12
C LYS A 183 23.08 1.19 -31.85
N ARG A 184 22.35 1.44 -32.95
CA ARG A 184 20.99 1.97 -32.98
C ARG A 184 20.12 1.10 -32.06
N ARG A 185 19.43 1.74 -31.11
CA ARG A 185 18.43 1.08 -30.28
C ARG A 185 17.24 0.74 -31.17
N ASP A 186 17.18 -0.51 -31.62
CA ASP A 186 15.93 -1.09 -32.09
C ASP A 186 14.88 -0.92 -30.98
N GLY A 187 13.67 -0.50 -31.35
CA GLY A 187 12.56 -0.26 -30.42
C GLY A 187 12.38 -1.43 -29.45
N LYS A 188 12.01 -1.12 -28.19
CA LYS A 188 11.74 -2.11 -27.13
C LYS A 188 10.87 -3.24 -27.71
N ARG A 189 11.48 -4.41 -27.94
CA ARG A 189 10.75 -5.60 -28.36
C ARG A 189 9.79 -5.95 -27.22
N ILE A 190 8.49 -5.91 -27.48
CA ILE A 190 7.50 -6.42 -26.55
C ILE A 190 7.73 -7.93 -26.50
N VAL A 191 8.29 -8.42 -25.39
CA VAL A 191 8.39 -9.86 -25.16
C VAL A 191 6.97 -10.34 -24.86
N PRO A 192 6.39 -11.23 -25.68
CA PRO A 192 5.07 -11.79 -25.38
C PRO A 192 5.17 -12.55 -24.06
N MET A 193 4.15 -12.35 -23.24
CA MET A 193 4.05 -12.96 -21.92
C MET A 193 3.86 -14.47 -22.07
N THR A 194 4.57 -15.28 -21.28
CA THR A 194 4.43 -16.75 -21.31
C THR A 194 3.00 -17.14 -20.89
N ASP A 195 2.48 -18.26 -21.38
CA ASP A 195 1.12 -18.74 -21.06
C ASP A 195 0.79 -18.73 -19.56
N TRP A 196 1.72 -19.15 -18.70
CA TRP A 196 1.49 -19.15 -17.25
C TRP A 196 1.41 -17.73 -16.66
N GLN A 197 2.16 -16.78 -17.22
CA GLN A 197 2.09 -15.38 -16.83
C GLN A 197 0.75 -14.78 -17.24
N LEU A 198 0.27 -15.07 -18.46
CA LEU A 198 -1.05 -14.65 -18.93
C LEU A 198 -2.16 -15.19 -18.03
N ARG A 199 -2.08 -16.46 -17.60
CA ARG A 199 -3.03 -17.04 -16.63
C ARG A 199 -3.04 -16.29 -15.30
N ILE A 200 -1.89 -15.91 -14.75
CA ILE A 200 -1.81 -15.12 -13.51
C ILE A 200 -2.45 -13.75 -13.71
N LEU A 201 -2.17 -13.08 -14.82
CA LEU A 201 -2.78 -11.79 -15.10
C LEU A 201 -4.29 -11.91 -15.30
N GLN A 202 -4.77 -12.91 -16.06
CA GLN A 202 -6.20 -13.14 -16.28
C GLN A 202 -6.97 -13.47 -15.00
N LYS A 203 -6.32 -14.06 -13.99
CA LYS A 203 -6.94 -14.24 -12.67
C LYS A 203 -7.20 -12.91 -11.98
N LYS A 204 -6.26 -11.96 -12.08
CA LYS A 204 -6.33 -10.64 -11.42
C LYS A 204 -7.09 -9.58 -12.23
N TYR A 205 -7.09 -9.72 -13.56
CA TYR A 205 -7.65 -8.75 -14.51
C TYR A 205 -8.35 -9.49 -15.65
N ASN A 206 -9.67 -9.53 -15.56
CA ASN A 206 -10.58 -10.10 -16.55
C ASN A 206 -11.89 -9.30 -16.60
N LYS A 207 -12.80 -9.68 -17.51
CA LYS A 207 -14.07 -8.97 -17.74
C LYS A 207 -14.96 -9.05 -16.50
N GLU A 208 -14.95 -10.20 -15.82
CA GLU A 208 -15.78 -10.49 -14.65
C GLU A 208 -15.38 -9.61 -13.46
N VAL A 209 -14.09 -9.52 -13.14
CA VAL A 209 -13.52 -8.67 -12.07
C VAL A 209 -13.81 -7.20 -12.32
N VAL A 210 -13.65 -6.72 -13.56
CA VAL A 210 -13.94 -5.32 -13.88
C VAL A 210 -15.44 -5.02 -13.76
N GLY A 211 -16.30 -5.93 -14.23
CA GLY A 211 -17.75 -5.80 -14.08
C GLY A 211 -18.20 -5.81 -12.61
N GLU A 212 -17.59 -6.65 -11.78
CA GLU A 212 -17.85 -6.70 -10.34
C GLU A 212 -17.44 -5.40 -9.64
N LEU A 213 -16.24 -4.88 -9.94
CA LEU A 213 -15.69 -3.67 -9.32
C LEU A 213 -16.40 -2.38 -9.72
N THR A 214 -16.99 -2.34 -10.91
CA THR A 214 -17.58 -1.12 -11.50
C THR A 214 -19.10 -1.18 -11.64
N HIS A 215 -19.69 -2.37 -11.44
CA HIS A 215 -21.09 -2.69 -11.67
C HIS A 215 -21.56 -2.46 -13.13
N GLU A 216 -20.62 -2.46 -14.07
CA GLU A 216 -20.89 -2.34 -15.51
C GLU A 216 -21.11 -3.70 -16.16
N SER A 217 -21.95 -3.74 -17.20
CA SER A 217 -22.25 -4.97 -17.93
C SER A 217 -22.45 -4.73 -19.43
N GLY A 218 -22.47 -5.82 -20.22
CA GLY A 218 -22.74 -5.77 -21.65
C GLY A 218 -21.68 -5.00 -22.46
N PHE A 219 -22.14 -4.21 -23.44
CA PHE A 219 -21.28 -3.44 -24.35
C PHE A 219 -20.48 -2.34 -23.64
N ARG A 220 -21.06 -1.72 -22.61
CA ARG A 220 -20.40 -0.66 -21.84
C ARG A 220 -19.19 -1.17 -21.07
N LEU A 221 -19.28 -2.39 -20.53
CA LEU A 221 -18.14 -3.07 -19.92
C LEU A 221 -17.03 -3.36 -20.94
N GLU A 222 -17.36 -3.67 -22.19
CA GLU A 222 -16.36 -3.87 -23.25
C GLU A 222 -15.64 -2.58 -23.62
N LEU A 223 -16.37 -1.46 -23.73
CA LEU A 223 -15.79 -0.14 -23.92
C LEU A 223 -14.89 0.28 -22.75
N LEU A 224 -15.32 -0.01 -21.51
CA LEU A 224 -14.51 0.26 -20.33
C LEU A 224 -13.23 -0.57 -20.33
N MET A 225 -13.30 -1.85 -20.68
CA MET A 225 -12.12 -2.72 -20.81
C MET A 225 -11.14 -2.18 -21.86
N GLU A 226 -11.65 -1.70 -23.01
CA GLU A 226 -10.83 -1.05 -24.03
C GLU A 226 -10.18 0.24 -23.51
N TYR A 227 -10.94 1.08 -22.80
CA TYR A 227 -10.44 2.29 -22.16
C TYR A 227 -9.36 2.01 -21.12
N ILE A 228 -9.52 0.97 -20.30
CA ILE A 228 -8.50 0.59 -19.32
C ILE A 228 -7.24 0.10 -20.02
N ASN A 229 -7.36 -0.76 -21.04
CA ASN A 229 -6.22 -1.32 -21.76
C ASN A 229 -5.41 -0.27 -22.54
N THR A 230 -6.06 0.82 -22.97
CA THR A 230 -5.39 1.94 -23.65
C THR A 230 -4.64 2.85 -22.68
N ASN A 231 -5.19 3.07 -21.48
CA ASN A 231 -4.59 3.95 -20.47
C ASN A 231 -3.58 3.25 -19.56
N GLN A 232 -3.69 1.94 -19.35
CA GLN A 232 -2.88 1.21 -18.39
C GLN A 232 -2.49 -0.18 -18.92
N LYS A 233 -1.18 -0.48 -18.83
CA LYS A 233 -0.65 -1.80 -19.17
C LYS A 233 -0.34 -2.61 -17.92
N PHE A 234 -1.24 -3.52 -17.57
CA PHE A 234 -1.02 -4.47 -16.46
C PHE A 234 -0.12 -5.64 -16.89
N THR A 235 0.64 -6.18 -15.93
CA THR A 235 1.47 -7.38 -16.12
C THR A 235 1.22 -8.38 -14.99
N TYR A 236 1.70 -9.62 -15.11
CA TYR A 236 1.54 -10.65 -14.07
C TYR A 236 2.14 -10.24 -12.71
N GLN A 237 3.15 -9.37 -12.74
CA GLN A 237 3.85 -8.86 -11.55
C GLN A 237 3.08 -7.74 -10.85
N THR A 238 2.12 -7.11 -11.53
CA THR A 238 1.31 -6.08 -10.92
C THR A 238 0.52 -6.67 -9.75
N SER A 239 0.55 -5.97 -8.61
CA SER A 239 -0.23 -6.33 -7.43
C SER A 239 -1.73 -6.27 -7.74
N GLU A 240 -2.48 -7.25 -7.25
CA GLU A 240 -3.94 -7.32 -7.41
C GLU A 240 -4.63 -6.10 -6.80
N MET A 241 -4.18 -5.66 -5.62
CA MET A 241 -4.65 -4.43 -4.99
C MET A 241 -4.48 -3.20 -5.89
N TYR A 242 -3.32 -3.07 -6.54
CA TYR A 242 -3.06 -1.95 -7.45
C TYR A 242 -3.96 -2.01 -8.69
N ILE A 243 -4.19 -3.21 -9.24
CA ILE A 243 -5.10 -3.40 -10.38
C ILE A 243 -6.50 -2.92 -10.00
N GLY A 244 -7.04 -3.38 -8.86
CA GLY A 244 -8.38 -2.97 -8.39
C GLY A 244 -8.53 -1.47 -8.19
N VAL A 245 -7.58 -0.84 -7.49
CA VAL A 245 -7.57 0.62 -7.27
C VAL A 245 -7.49 1.37 -8.59
N ARG A 246 -6.63 0.93 -9.52
CA ARG A 246 -6.45 1.59 -10.81
C ARG A 246 -7.68 1.46 -11.70
N ILE A 247 -8.37 0.32 -11.67
CA ILE A 247 -9.66 0.13 -12.36
C ILE A 247 -10.69 1.15 -11.85
N LYS A 248 -10.87 1.27 -10.53
CA LYS A 248 -11.82 2.24 -9.95
C LYS A 248 -11.50 3.68 -10.36
N GLN A 249 -10.21 4.05 -10.39
CA GLN A 249 -9.78 5.38 -10.85
C GLN A 249 -10.10 5.61 -12.33
N LEU A 250 -9.71 4.66 -13.20
CA LEU A 250 -9.97 4.77 -14.63
C LEU A 250 -11.47 4.72 -14.96
N TYR A 251 -12.27 4.03 -14.15
CA TYR A 251 -13.71 4.04 -14.28
C TYR A 251 -14.30 5.41 -13.97
N ASN A 252 -13.85 6.05 -12.89
CA ASN A 252 -14.24 7.43 -12.60
C ASN A 252 -13.86 8.37 -13.74
N ASP A 253 -12.65 8.25 -14.29
CA ASP A 253 -12.19 9.04 -15.45
C ASP A 253 -13.07 8.76 -16.68
N PHE A 254 -13.40 7.49 -16.93
CA PHE A 254 -14.25 7.04 -18.04
C PHE A 254 -15.66 7.64 -17.96
N ILE A 255 -16.28 7.68 -16.77
CA ILE A 255 -17.60 8.30 -16.56
C ILE A 255 -17.56 9.80 -16.88
N GLN A 256 -16.46 10.49 -16.53
CA GLN A 256 -16.30 11.92 -16.80
C GLN A 256 -16.12 12.20 -18.30
N GLU A 257 -15.38 11.35 -19.01
CA GLU A 257 -15.12 11.53 -20.45
C GLU A 257 -16.30 11.07 -21.33
N LYS A 258 -17.05 10.05 -20.91
CA LYS A 258 -18.17 9.46 -21.66
C LYS A 258 -19.38 9.22 -20.75
N PRO A 259 -20.22 10.24 -20.49
CA PRO A 259 -21.45 10.06 -19.74
C PRO A 259 -22.44 9.12 -20.46
N GLU A 260 -23.38 8.56 -19.70
CA GLU A 260 -24.23 7.39 -20.02
C GLU A 260 -25.03 7.40 -21.35
N ASP A 261 -25.08 8.53 -22.06
CA ASP A 261 -26.00 8.80 -23.18
C ASP A 261 -25.65 8.14 -24.53
N VAL A 262 -24.59 7.33 -24.63
CA VAL A 262 -24.25 6.64 -25.90
C VAL A 262 -25.17 5.43 -26.18
N ASN A 263 -26.08 5.09 -25.26
CA ASN A 263 -27.01 3.96 -25.38
C ASN A 263 -28.22 4.17 -26.32
N ASN A 264 -28.29 5.29 -27.06
CA ASN A 264 -29.36 5.59 -28.02
C ASN A 264 -28.97 5.42 -29.50
N LEU A 265 -28.11 4.45 -29.82
CA LEU A 265 -27.89 3.99 -31.21
C LEU A 265 -28.26 2.52 -31.40
N SER A 266 -29.34 2.10 -30.75
CA SER A 266 -30.04 0.88 -31.14
C SER A 266 -31.00 1.20 -32.30
N PHE A 267 -30.77 0.53 -33.44
CA PHE A 267 -31.67 0.40 -34.59
C PHE A 267 -32.02 1.67 -35.40
N ILE A 268 -31.14 2.06 -36.33
CA ILE A 268 -31.59 2.62 -37.61
C ILE A 268 -31.54 1.50 -38.65
N ASP A 269 -32.68 0.81 -38.75
CA ASP A 269 -33.33 0.38 -39.98
C ASP A 269 -32.41 0.11 -41.20
N SER A 270 -31.80 -1.08 -41.25
CA SER A 270 -31.13 -1.60 -42.45
C SER A 270 -32.05 -2.46 -43.34
N LEU A 271 -33.35 -2.48 -43.07
CA LEU A 271 -34.36 -3.01 -43.99
C LEU A 271 -35.27 -1.88 -44.46
N GLY A 272 -34.68 -1.01 -45.29
CA GLY A 272 -35.43 -0.05 -46.09
C GLY A 272 -36.57 -0.76 -46.82
N THR A 273 -37.80 -0.51 -46.38
CA THR A 273 -38.98 -0.77 -47.19
C THR A 273 -38.92 0.17 -48.39
N VAL A 274 -38.35 -0.33 -49.50
CA VAL A 274 -38.41 0.36 -50.78
C VAL A 274 -39.88 0.41 -51.20
N ARG A 275 -40.53 1.56 -51.03
CA ARG A 275 -41.83 1.83 -51.64
C ARG A 275 -41.65 1.64 -53.15
N ASN A 276 -42.30 0.65 -53.73
CA ASN A 276 -42.23 0.41 -55.18
C ASN A 276 -43.03 1.52 -55.91
N HIS A 277 -42.33 2.45 -56.55
CA HIS A 277 -42.94 3.54 -57.33
C HIS A 277 -42.83 3.33 -58.85
N LEU A 278 -42.60 2.09 -59.31
CA LEU A 278 -42.57 1.78 -60.74
C LEU A 278 -43.31 0.48 -61.07
N ARG A 279 -44.56 0.63 -61.54
CA ARG A 279 -45.04 0.08 -62.82
C ARG A 279 -46.39 0.73 -63.19
N PRO A 280 -46.69 0.78 -64.49
CA PRO A 280 -47.08 1.97 -65.25
C PRO A 280 -48.45 2.55 -64.91
#